data_AF-A0A6G3Z119-F1
#
_entry.id   AF-A0A6G3Z119-F1
#
_cell.length_a   1.000
_cell.length_b   1.000
_cell.length_c   1.000
_cell.angle_alpha   90.00
_cell.angle_beta   90.00
_cell.angle_gamma   90.00
#
_symmetry.space_group_name_H-M   'P 1'
#
loop_
_entity.id
_entity.type
_entity.pdbx_description
1 polymer ?
#
loop_
_entity_poly.entity_id
_entity_poly.type
_entity_poly.pdbx_seq_one_letter_code
_entity_poly.pdbx_strand_id
1 'polypeptide(L)'
;MPSHSSPFHRADEAATSIAPPSPEESRRKAAVIQELKAIQELTLQNDLVSLGMIRNLRIVDDYVYLKLYVGCHQLVLQQQVQQTLTQLPWCKKAYVQLCTIPGVRTTLAVASGKGGVGKSTTAVNLAAALTRAGAKVGLLDADIYGPNVPQMLGLGQSAVQVQETTDGQRFVPLEAHGIKLMSVGLLAKADHPLAWRGPVMHKILTR
;
A
#
# COMPACT_ATOMS: atom_id res chain seq x y z
N MET A 1 -1.43 4.79 -54.64
CA MET A 1 -1.84 3.37 -54.47
C MET A 1 -1.53 2.95 -53.04
N PRO A 2 -2.36 2.11 -52.42
CA PRO A 2 -3.12 2.47 -51.22
C PRO A 2 -2.40 2.27 -49.88
N SER A 3 -2.90 3.01 -48.91
CA SER A 3 -2.60 3.04 -47.48
C SER A 3 -2.61 1.65 -46.82
N HIS A 4 -1.48 1.22 -46.29
CA HIS A 4 -1.43 0.17 -45.29
C HIS A 4 -1.82 0.76 -43.92
N SER A 5 -3.11 0.72 -43.61
CA SER A 5 -3.59 0.84 -42.23
C SER A 5 -3.35 -0.49 -41.50
N SER A 6 -2.79 -0.41 -40.29
CA SER A 6 -2.54 -1.56 -39.42
C SER A 6 -3.83 -2.37 -39.19
N PRO A 7 -3.79 -3.71 -39.24
CA PRO A 7 -4.94 -4.60 -38.98
C PRO A 7 -5.30 -4.68 -37.48
N PHE A 8 -4.54 -4.01 -36.62
CA PHE A 8 -4.87 -3.88 -35.20
C PHE A 8 -5.76 -2.65 -35.00
N HIS A 9 -7.08 -2.84 -35.10
CA HIS A 9 -8.00 -1.89 -34.49
C HIS A 9 -7.74 -1.89 -32.97
N ARG A 10 -7.41 -0.70 -32.44
CA ARG A 10 -7.54 -0.44 -31.01
C ARG A 10 -8.96 -0.86 -30.66
N ALA A 11 -9.11 -1.88 -29.79
CA ALA A 11 -10.40 -2.12 -29.16
C ALA A 11 -10.87 -0.76 -28.65
N ASP A 12 -12.07 -0.35 -29.08
CA ASP A 12 -12.63 0.94 -28.71
C ASP A 12 -12.33 1.19 -27.25
N GLU A 13 -11.54 2.26 -26.99
CA GLU A 13 -11.62 2.96 -25.73
C GLU A 13 -13.02 3.56 -25.68
N ALA A 14 -14.03 2.68 -25.50
CA ALA A 14 -15.22 3.00 -24.77
C ALA A 14 -14.70 3.34 -23.37
N ALA A 15 -14.21 4.57 -23.25
CA ALA A 15 -14.15 5.29 -22.01
C ALA A 15 -15.51 5.03 -21.38
N THR A 16 -15.54 4.18 -20.37
CA THR A 16 -16.68 4.10 -19.48
C THR A 16 -16.75 5.50 -18.92
N SER A 17 -17.56 6.36 -19.53
CA SER A 17 -17.81 7.70 -19.06
C SER A 17 -18.55 7.50 -17.75
N ILE A 18 -17.80 7.39 -16.66
CA ILE A 18 -18.37 7.41 -15.33
C ILE A 18 -19.01 8.79 -15.25
N ALA A 19 -20.33 8.83 -15.41
CA ALA A 19 -21.10 10.05 -15.26
C ALA A 19 -20.70 10.67 -13.91
N PRO A 20 -20.55 11.99 -13.83
CA PRO A 20 -20.20 12.64 -12.57
C PRO A 20 -21.18 12.20 -11.48
N PRO A 21 -20.69 11.91 -10.26
CA PRO A 21 -21.53 11.38 -9.19
C PRO A 21 -22.70 12.33 -8.95
N SER A 22 -23.88 11.76 -8.74
CA SER A 22 -25.07 12.58 -8.51
C SER A 22 -24.87 13.49 -7.28
N PRO A 23 -25.55 14.65 -7.22
CA PRO A 23 -25.47 15.54 -6.05
C PRO A 23 -25.82 14.82 -4.73
N GLU A 24 -26.74 13.86 -4.79
CA GLU A 24 -27.11 13.02 -3.66
C GLU A 24 -25.99 12.07 -3.24
N GLU A 25 -25.37 11.37 -4.20
CA GLU A 25 -24.24 10.47 -3.93
C GLU A 25 -23.06 11.22 -3.31
N SER A 26 -22.77 12.42 -3.80
CA SER A 26 -21.73 13.28 -3.24
C SER A 26 -22.01 13.68 -1.80
N ARG A 27 -23.27 14.00 -1.47
CA ARG A 27 -23.71 14.31 -0.10
C ARG A 27 -23.61 13.09 0.82
N ARG A 28 -24.10 11.92 0.38
CA ARG A 28 -24.01 10.65 1.13
C ARG A 28 -22.55 10.28 1.39
N LYS A 29 -21.67 10.44 0.39
CA LYS A 29 -20.23 10.19 0.53
C LYS A 29 -19.57 11.12 1.54
N ALA A 30 -19.94 12.41 1.54
CA ALA A 30 -19.45 13.36 2.54
C ALA A 30 -19.88 12.97 3.96
N ALA A 31 -21.14 12.56 4.15
CA ALA A 31 -21.64 12.08 5.44
C ALA A 31 -20.88 10.83 5.92
N VAL A 32 -20.66 9.83 5.05
CA VAL A 32 -19.84 8.65 5.37
C VAL A 32 -18.43 9.05 5.79
N ILE A 33 -17.78 9.96 5.05
CA ILE A 33 -16.42 10.42 5.39
C ILE A 33 -16.41 11.11 6.77
N GLN A 34 -17.42 11.90 7.10
CA GLN A 34 -17.53 12.56 8.40
C GLN A 34 -17.63 11.54 9.54
N GLU A 35 -18.47 10.52 9.41
CA GLU A 35 -18.59 9.44 10.40
C GLU A 35 -17.27 8.66 10.57
N LEU A 36 -16.60 8.35 9.46
CA LEU A 36 -15.32 7.65 9.49
C LEU A 36 -14.20 8.48 10.13
N LYS A 37 -14.24 9.81 9.99
CA LYS A 37 -13.31 10.74 10.67
C LYS A 37 -13.51 10.80 12.19
N ALA A 38 -14.70 10.45 12.68
CA ALA A 38 -14.96 10.39 14.12
C ALA A 38 -14.28 9.17 14.78
N ILE A 39 -13.94 8.14 14.02
CA ILE A 39 -13.27 6.93 14.52
C ILE A 39 -11.77 7.19 14.65
N GLN A 40 -11.28 7.13 15.89
CA GLN A 40 -9.86 7.29 16.21
C GLN A 40 -9.16 5.92 16.26
N GLU A 41 -8.00 5.81 15.63
CA GLU A 41 -7.10 4.68 15.81
C GLU A 41 -6.14 4.96 16.97
N LEU A 42 -6.22 4.12 18.01
CA LEU A 42 -5.57 4.39 19.30
C LEU A 42 -4.04 4.29 19.25
N THR A 43 -3.50 3.44 18.37
CA THR A 43 -2.05 3.22 18.27
C THR A 43 -1.35 4.38 17.59
N LEU A 44 -1.96 4.91 16.54
CA LEU A 44 -1.44 5.98 15.67
C LEU A 44 -2.00 7.37 16.05
N GLN A 45 -2.96 7.43 16.98
CA GLN A 45 -3.53 8.64 17.56
C GLN A 45 -4.08 9.61 16.51
N ASN A 46 -4.78 9.08 15.50
CA ASN A 46 -5.37 9.88 14.42
C ASN A 46 -6.60 9.15 13.82
N ASP A 47 -7.36 9.84 12.98
CA ASP A 47 -8.58 9.27 12.38
C ASP A 47 -8.32 8.38 11.16
N LEU A 48 -9.24 7.45 10.90
CA LEU A 48 -9.08 6.45 9.84
C LEU A 48 -8.94 7.04 8.43
N VAL A 49 -9.54 8.20 8.18
CA VAL A 49 -9.51 8.87 6.86
C VAL A 49 -8.18 9.59 6.68
N SER A 50 -7.74 10.35 7.68
CA SER A 50 -6.44 11.05 7.66
C SER A 50 -5.26 10.07 7.61
N LEU A 51 -5.39 8.90 8.24
CA LEU A 51 -4.40 7.82 8.15
C LEU A 51 -4.42 7.08 6.80
N GLY A 52 -5.39 7.36 5.92
CA GLY A 52 -5.50 6.69 4.62
C GLY A 52 -5.84 5.20 4.72
N MET A 53 -6.41 4.77 5.84
CA MET A 53 -6.80 3.37 6.10
C MET A 53 -8.04 2.97 5.32
N ILE A 54 -8.87 3.94 4.90
CA ILE A 54 -10.07 3.71 4.09
C ILE A 54 -9.77 3.98 2.62
N ARG A 55 -10.06 3.01 1.74
CA ARG A 55 -9.92 3.16 0.28
C ARG A 55 -11.11 2.55 -0.46
N ASN A 56 -11.23 2.92 -1.74
CA ASN A 56 -12.27 2.42 -2.64
C ASN A 56 -13.69 2.54 -2.08
N LEU A 57 -13.99 3.65 -1.39
CA LEU A 57 -15.33 3.96 -0.91
C LEU A 57 -16.30 4.13 -2.10
N ARG A 58 -17.34 3.30 -2.14
CA ARG A 58 -18.42 3.34 -3.12
C ARG A 58 -19.77 3.26 -2.40
N ILE A 59 -20.74 3.98 -2.92
CA ILE A 59 -22.13 3.93 -2.46
C ILE A 59 -22.96 3.46 -3.65
N VAL A 60 -23.72 2.40 -3.46
CA VAL A 60 -24.65 1.88 -4.46
C VAL A 60 -25.99 1.74 -3.77
N ASP A 61 -26.95 2.55 -4.21
CA ASP A 61 -28.23 2.74 -3.53
C ASP A 61 -28.02 3.08 -2.04
N ASP A 62 -28.45 2.18 -1.17
CA ASP A 62 -28.42 2.30 0.29
C ASP A 62 -27.31 1.45 0.93
N TYR A 63 -26.36 0.97 0.12
CA TYR A 63 -25.26 0.12 0.55
C TYR A 63 -23.92 0.85 0.45
N VAL A 64 -23.09 0.70 1.47
CA VAL A 64 -21.74 1.27 1.50
C VAL A 64 -20.72 0.16 1.33
N TYR A 65 -19.77 0.36 0.42
CA TYR A 65 -18.66 -0.57 0.17
C TYR A 65 -17.34 0.16 0.38
N LEU A 66 -16.44 -0.41 1.16
CA LEU A 66 -15.09 0.15 1.33
C LEU A 66 -14.06 -0.94 1.62
N LYS A 67 -12.79 -0.59 1.38
CA LYS A 67 -11.62 -1.36 1.82
C LYS A 67 -11.01 -0.69 3.04
N LEU A 68 -10.78 -1.46 4.09
CA LEU A 68 -10.15 -1.03 5.33
C LEU A 68 -8.78 -1.72 5.48
N TYR A 69 -7.72 -0.93 5.39
CA TYR A 69 -6.33 -1.37 5.51
C TYR A 69 -5.91 -1.35 6.97
N VAL A 70 -5.53 -2.50 7.51
CA VAL A 70 -5.24 -2.68 8.94
C VAL A 70 -4.07 -3.62 9.16
N GLY A 71 -3.41 -3.46 10.30
CA GLY A 71 -2.50 -4.44 10.89
C GLY A 71 -3.24 -5.45 11.77
N CYS A 72 -2.51 -6.45 12.26
CA CYS A 72 -3.06 -7.53 13.10
C CYS A 72 -3.71 -7.05 14.41
N HIS A 73 -3.27 -5.93 14.97
CA HIS A 73 -3.83 -5.37 16.21
C HIS A 73 -5.07 -4.49 15.98
N GLN A 74 -5.41 -4.20 14.72
CA GLN A 74 -6.44 -3.22 14.34
C GLN A 74 -7.71 -3.89 13.77
N LEU A 75 -7.82 -5.22 13.88
CA LEU A 75 -8.96 -5.99 13.32
C LEU A 75 -10.32 -5.56 13.91
N VAL A 76 -10.33 -5.09 15.16
CA VAL A 76 -11.54 -4.59 15.83
C VAL A 76 -12.20 -3.41 15.09
N LEU A 77 -11.42 -2.64 14.33
CA LEU A 77 -11.92 -1.49 13.58
C LEU A 77 -12.95 -1.89 12.52
N GLN A 78 -12.92 -3.14 12.01
CA GLN A 78 -13.92 -3.59 11.03
C GLN A 78 -15.34 -3.49 11.58
N GLN A 79 -15.55 -4.04 12.78
CA GLN A 79 -16.85 -4.06 13.42
C GLN A 79 -17.29 -2.64 13.80
N GLN A 80 -16.36 -1.84 14.33
CA GLN A 80 -16.64 -0.45 14.69
C GLN A 80 -17.08 0.37 13.46
N VAL A 81 -16.35 0.27 12.35
CA VAL A 81 -16.72 0.95 11.09
C VAL A 81 -18.09 0.47 10.60
N GLN A 82 -18.36 -0.83 10.60
CA GLN A 82 -19.66 -1.36 10.18
C GLN A 82 -20.81 -0.82 11.04
N GLN A 83 -20.63 -0.80 12.36
CA GLN A 83 -21.63 -0.30 13.30
C GLN A 83 -21.90 1.18 13.10
N THR A 84 -20.87 2.02 13.06
CA THR A 84 -21.00 3.47 12.84
C THR A 84 -21.71 3.76 11.53
N LEU A 85 -21.32 3.10 10.43
CA LEU A 85 -21.93 3.36 9.12
C LEU A 85 -23.38 2.90 9.02
N THR A 86 -23.77 1.86 9.76
CA THR A 86 -25.17 1.37 9.78
C THR A 86 -26.08 2.29 10.60
N GLN A 87 -25.54 3.23 11.39
CA GLN A 87 -26.34 4.26 12.09
C GLN A 87 -26.81 5.37 11.14
N LEU A 88 -26.24 5.48 9.94
CA LEU A 88 -26.72 6.43 8.94
C LEU A 88 -28.14 6.02 8.50
N PRO A 89 -29.12 6.94 8.49
CA PRO A 89 -30.53 6.60 8.34
C PRO A 89 -30.90 5.96 6.99
N TRP A 90 -30.10 6.22 5.96
CA TRP A 90 -30.27 5.63 4.62
C TRP A 90 -29.43 4.37 4.40
N CYS A 91 -28.49 4.05 5.29
CA CYS A 91 -27.55 2.94 5.10
C CYS A 91 -28.19 1.63 5.57
N LYS A 92 -28.55 0.75 4.63
CA LYS A 92 -29.07 -0.59 4.94
C LYS A 92 -27.97 -1.51 5.47
N LYS A 93 -26.76 -1.43 4.89
CA LYS A 93 -25.62 -2.25 5.29
C LYS A 93 -24.31 -1.68 4.77
N ALA A 94 -23.26 -1.80 5.58
CA ALA A 94 -21.89 -1.51 5.19
C ALA A 94 -21.08 -2.80 4.98
N TYR A 95 -20.52 -2.95 3.78
CA TYR A 95 -19.58 -4.01 3.42
C TYR A 95 -18.14 -3.49 3.54
N VAL A 96 -17.47 -3.94 4.59
CA VAL A 96 -16.08 -3.55 4.91
C VAL A 96 -15.16 -4.73 4.62
N GLN A 97 -14.35 -4.61 3.56
CA GLN A 97 -13.32 -5.59 3.22
C GLN A 97 -12.03 -5.26 3.96
N LEU A 98 -11.59 -6.14 4.86
CA LEU A 98 -10.28 -6.03 5.48
C LEU A 98 -9.16 -6.30 4.47
N CYS A 99 -8.15 -5.45 4.49
CA CYS A 99 -6.97 -5.53 3.65
C CYS A 99 -5.72 -5.57 4.55
N THR A 100 -5.04 -6.71 4.57
CA THR A 100 -3.73 -6.91 5.23
C THR A 100 -2.69 -7.27 4.18
N ILE A 101 -1.40 -7.22 4.55
CA ILE A 101 -0.35 -7.75 3.68
C ILE A 101 -0.41 -9.30 3.74
N PRO A 102 -0.65 -10.01 2.62
CA PRO A 102 -0.77 -11.46 2.63
C PRO A 102 0.49 -12.14 3.14
N GLY A 103 0.33 -13.17 3.99
CA GLY A 103 1.46 -13.92 4.55
C GLY A 103 2.28 -13.18 5.61
N VAL A 104 1.95 -11.93 5.94
CA VAL A 104 2.66 -11.12 6.94
C VAL A 104 1.80 -11.00 8.20
N ARG A 105 2.32 -11.50 9.32
CA ARG A 105 1.64 -11.43 10.62
C ARG A 105 1.71 -10.04 11.25
N THR A 106 2.86 -9.40 11.17
CA THR A 106 3.14 -8.12 11.85
C THR A 106 3.94 -7.23 10.92
N THR A 107 3.52 -5.96 10.82
CA THR A 107 4.25 -4.93 10.09
C THR A 107 4.74 -3.89 11.08
N LEU A 108 6.02 -3.54 11.00
CA LEU A 108 6.63 -2.51 11.85
C LEU A 108 7.15 -1.39 10.94
N ALA A 109 6.63 -0.19 11.12
CA ALA A 109 7.13 0.99 10.41
C ALA A 109 8.27 1.63 11.20
N VAL A 110 9.44 1.76 10.58
CA VAL A 110 10.58 2.48 11.14
C VAL A 110 10.77 3.75 10.33
N ALA A 111 10.41 4.90 10.90
CA ALA A 111 10.44 6.20 10.25
C ALA A 111 11.24 7.23 11.08
N SER A 112 11.67 8.31 10.42
CA SER A 112 12.34 9.44 11.07
C SER A 112 11.91 10.75 10.40
N GLY A 113 11.76 11.81 11.18
CA GLY A 113 11.56 13.17 10.67
C GLY A 113 12.85 13.88 10.24
N LYS A 114 14.04 13.30 10.47
CA LYS A 114 15.34 13.89 10.14
C LYS A 114 16.33 12.85 9.59
N GLY A 115 17.19 13.28 8.68
CA GLY A 115 18.34 12.50 8.22
C GLY A 115 19.37 12.29 9.34
N GLY A 116 20.12 11.19 9.27
CA GLY A 116 21.26 10.94 10.17
C GLY A 116 20.94 10.42 11.58
N VAL A 117 19.67 10.28 11.97
CA VAL A 117 19.30 9.80 13.32
C VAL A 117 19.46 8.29 13.54
N GLY A 118 20.00 7.56 12.56
CA GLY A 118 20.19 6.11 12.65
C GLY A 118 18.97 5.25 12.29
N LYS A 119 17.96 5.79 11.57
CA LYS A 119 16.76 5.04 11.12
C LYS A 119 17.10 3.67 10.51
N SER A 120 18.00 3.66 9.52
CA SER A 120 18.38 2.42 8.80
C SER A 120 19.16 1.47 9.71
N THR A 121 20.02 2.01 10.58
CA THR A 121 20.72 1.23 11.61
C THR A 121 19.75 0.55 12.57
N THR A 122 18.75 1.28 13.07
CA THR A 122 17.71 0.71 13.94
C THR A 122 16.90 -0.34 13.20
N ALA A 123 16.48 -0.10 11.95
CA ALA A 123 15.71 -1.05 11.16
C ALA A 123 16.46 -2.37 10.91
N VAL A 124 17.74 -2.29 10.52
CA VAL A 124 18.59 -3.47 10.27
C VAL A 124 18.83 -4.25 11.56
N ASN A 125 19.17 -3.57 12.66
CA ASN A 125 19.41 -4.26 13.94
C ASN A 125 18.14 -4.88 14.52
N LEU A 126 17.00 -4.22 14.38
CA LEU A 126 15.70 -4.78 14.77
C LEU A 126 15.39 -6.04 13.96
N ALA A 127 15.58 -6.01 12.63
CA ALA A 127 15.39 -7.17 11.77
C ALA A 127 16.32 -8.33 12.16
N ALA A 128 17.60 -8.04 12.44
CA ALA A 128 18.57 -9.03 12.89
C ALA A 128 18.18 -9.64 14.25
N ALA A 129 17.75 -8.81 15.21
CA ALA A 129 17.31 -9.28 16.52
C ALA A 129 16.07 -10.20 16.43
N LEU A 130 15.07 -9.81 15.63
CA LEU A 130 13.87 -10.62 15.39
C LEU A 130 14.20 -11.95 14.71
N THR A 131 15.10 -11.92 13.73
CA THR A 131 15.57 -13.14 13.03
C THR A 131 16.29 -14.08 14.01
N ARG A 132 17.17 -13.54 14.87
CA ARG A 132 17.85 -14.30 15.93
C ARG A 132 16.90 -14.87 16.96
N ALA A 133 15.75 -14.23 17.19
CA ALA A 133 14.67 -14.74 18.03
C ALA A 133 13.80 -15.80 17.32
N GLY A 134 14.13 -16.19 16.09
CA GLY A 134 13.43 -17.24 15.33
C GLY A 134 12.28 -16.75 14.46
N ALA A 135 12.09 -15.44 14.31
CA ALA A 135 11.06 -14.89 13.42
C ALA A 135 11.47 -14.99 11.94
N LYS A 136 10.50 -15.21 11.05
CA LYS A 136 10.69 -15.01 9.61
C LYS A 136 10.57 -13.52 9.31
N VAL A 137 11.66 -12.90 8.85
CA VAL A 137 11.73 -11.43 8.70
C VAL A 137 11.92 -11.04 7.24
N GLY A 138 11.08 -10.10 6.80
CA GLY A 138 11.29 -9.32 5.58
C GLY A 138 11.59 -7.87 5.95
N LEU A 139 12.52 -7.25 5.23
CA LEU A 139 12.87 -5.84 5.34
C LEU A 139 12.62 -5.15 4.01
N LEU A 140 11.76 -4.14 4.02
CA LEU A 140 11.48 -3.29 2.87
C LEU A 140 12.07 -1.90 3.12
N ASP A 141 13.09 -1.54 2.34
CA ASP A 141 13.71 -0.23 2.37
C ASP A 141 13.11 0.67 1.27
N ALA A 142 12.28 1.62 1.71
CA ALA A 142 11.63 2.60 0.85
C ALA A 142 12.34 3.97 0.83
N ASP A 143 13.56 4.07 1.38
CA ASP A 143 14.31 5.32 1.41
C ASP A 143 15.00 5.59 0.07
N ILE A 144 14.46 6.52 -0.72
CA ILE A 144 14.96 6.86 -2.06
C ILE A 144 16.28 7.64 -1.99
N TYR A 145 16.48 8.45 -0.95
CA TYR A 145 17.56 9.45 -0.90
C TYR A 145 18.82 8.93 -0.20
N GLY A 146 18.72 7.83 0.55
CA GLY A 146 19.86 7.21 1.21
C GLY A 146 19.61 5.74 1.52
N PRO A 147 19.42 4.88 0.50
CA PRO A 147 19.20 3.45 0.68
C PRO A 147 20.50 2.76 1.14
N ASN A 148 20.82 2.92 2.42
CA ASN A 148 22.00 2.33 3.04
C ASN A 148 21.76 0.88 3.46
N VAL A 149 20.50 0.44 3.54
CA VAL A 149 20.12 -0.88 4.03
C VAL A 149 20.78 -2.01 3.23
N PRO A 150 20.82 -2.00 1.88
CA PRO A 150 21.55 -3.02 1.13
C PRO A 150 23.03 -3.07 1.48
N GLN A 151 23.70 -1.92 1.62
CA GLN A 151 25.11 -1.85 1.98
C GLN A 151 25.36 -2.41 3.38
N MET A 152 24.51 -2.06 4.35
CA MET A 152 24.61 -2.55 5.73
C MET A 152 24.45 -4.07 5.85
N LEU A 153 23.74 -4.70 4.92
CA LEU A 153 23.55 -6.15 4.85
C LEU A 153 24.56 -6.85 3.92
N GLY A 154 25.56 -6.12 3.38
CA GLY A 154 26.54 -6.68 2.44
C GLY A 154 26.00 -6.97 1.04
N LEU A 155 24.84 -6.40 0.68
CA LEU A 155 24.12 -6.62 -0.58
C LEU A 155 24.22 -5.41 -1.54
N GLY A 156 25.11 -4.45 -1.30
CA GLY A 156 25.18 -3.19 -2.04
C GLY A 156 25.49 -3.32 -3.55
N GLN A 157 26.03 -4.46 -3.99
CA GLN A 157 26.34 -4.76 -5.40
C GLN A 157 25.43 -5.88 -5.96
N SER A 158 24.44 -6.32 -5.19
CA SER A 158 23.55 -7.40 -5.60
C SER A 158 22.47 -6.88 -6.56
N ALA A 159 22.16 -7.66 -7.59
CA ALA A 159 21.10 -7.34 -8.52
C ALA A 159 19.78 -8.02 -8.11
N VAL A 160 18.68 -7.26 -8.10
CA VAL A 160 17.34 -7.83 -7.91
C VAL A 160 16.93 -8.55 -9.19
N GLN A 161 16.53 -9.81 -9.05
CA GLN A 161 16.01 -10.61 -10.15
C GLN A 161 14.49 -10.44 -10.26
N VAL A 162 13.97 -10.60 -11.48
CA VAL A 162 12.54 -10.64 -11.76
C VAL A 162 12.19 -12.04 -12.23
N GLN A 163 11.12 -12.60 -11.68
CA GLN A 163 10.60 -13.91 -12.03
C GLN A 163 9.18 -13.79 -12.60
N GLU A 164 8.91 -14.53 -13.68
CA GLU A 164 7.55 -14.68 -14.21
C GLU A 164 6.74 -15.62 -13.31
N THR A 165 5.53 -15.19 -12.96
CA THR A 165 4.57 -16.00 -12.18
C THR A 165 3.22 -16.03 -12.91
N THR A 166 2.31 -16.91 -12.49
CA THR A 166 0.94 -16.96 -13.03
C THR A 166 0.18 -15.63 -12.90
N ASP A 167 0.58 -14.81 -11.93
CA ASP A 167 -0.02 -13.51 -11.65
C ASP A 167 0.79 -12.33 -12.24
N GLY A 168 1.77 -12.62 -13.12
CA GLY A 168 2.68 -11.67 -13.75
C GLY A 168 4.08 -11.65 -13.16
N GLN A 169 4.85 -10.61 -13.48
CA GLN A 169 6.24 -10.46 -13.03
C GLN A 169 6.33 -10.09 -11.54
N ARG A 170 7.21 -10.77 -10.80
CA ARG A 170 7.51 -10.48 -9.39
C ARG A 170 9.01 -10.32 -9.16
N PHE A 171 9.38 -9.42 -8.26
CA PHE A 171 10.76 -9.33 -7.77
C PHE A 171 11.06 -10.51 -6.84
N VAL A 172 12.24 -11.12 -7.02
CA VAL A 172 12.79 -12.09 -6.10
C VAL A 172 13.55 -11.34 -5.02
N PRO A 173 13.12 -11.39 -3.74
CA PRO A 173 13.83 -10.72 -2.65
C PRO A 173 15.25 -11.26 -2.51
N LEU A 174 16.20 -10.37 -2.23
CA LEU A 174 17.53 -10.78 -1.81
C LEU A 174 17.47 -11.36 -0.39
N GLU A 175 18.47 -12.15 -0.01
CA GLU A 175 18.55 -12.72 1.33
C GLU A 175 19.95 -12.52 1.91
N ALA A 176 20.01 -12.02 3.15
CA ALA A 176 21.24 -11.91 3.92
C ALA A 176 20.91 -12.10 5.40
N HIS A 177 21.73 -12.88 6.12
CA HIS A 177 21.57 -13.12 7.56
C HIS A 177 20.16 -13.65 7.95
N GLY A 178 19.52 -14.42 7.07
CA GLY A 178 18.15 -14.92 7.27
C GLY A 178 17.04 -13.87 7.11
N ILE A 179 17.38 -12.67 6.62
CA ILE A 179 16.45 -11.57 6.35
C ILE A 179 16.22 -11.47 4.84
N LYS A 180 14.96 -11.48 4.42
CA LYS A 180 14.60 -11.19 3.03
C LYS A 180 14.52 -9.68 2.80
N LEU A 181 15.29 -9.16 1.86
CA LEU A 181 15.42 -7.73 1.58
C LEU A 181 14.81 -7.37 0.23
N MET A 182 14.02 -6.29 0.24
CA MET A 182 13.73 -5.48 -0.94
C MET A 182 14.10 -4.03 -0.64
N SER A 183 14.81 -3.36 -1.55
CA SER A 183 15.16 -1.94 -1.41
C SER A 183 14.94 -1.22 -2.72
N VAL A 184 14.37 -0.01 -2.64
CA VAL A 184 14.23 0.90 -3.78
C VAL A 184 15.61 1.26 -4.35
N GLY A 185 16.64 1.34 -3.51
CA GLY A 185 18.01 1.62 -3.93
C GLY A 185 18.61 0.57 -4.87
N LEU A 186 18.13 -0.67 -4.82
CA LEU A 186 18.59 -1.75 -5.70
C LEU A 186 17.85 -1.81 -7.04
N LEU A 187 16.72 -1.10 -7.14
CA LEU A 187 15.90 -1.05 -8.36
C LEU A 187 16.31 0.12 -9.28
N ALA A 188 17.03 1.11 -8.77
CA ALA A 188 17.59 2.21 -9.55
C ALA A 188 18.89 1.77 -10.24
N LYS A 189 18.90 1.71 -11.58
CA LYS A 189 20.16 1.50 -12.33
C LYS A 189 21.00 2.78 -12.29
N ALA A 190 22.32 2.63 -12.14
CA ALA A 190 23.27 3.76 -12.09
C ALA A 190 23.13 4.75 -13.26
N ASP A 191 22.81 4.25 -14.47
CA ASP A 191 22.74 5.06 -15.70
C ASP A 191 21.31 5.43 -16.13
N HIS A 192 20.31 4.97 -15.39
CA HIS A 192 18.91 5.35 -15.61
C HIS A 192 18.33 5.82 -14.28
N PRO A 193 18.43 7.13 -13.96
CA PRO A 193 17.63 7.69 -12.90
C PRO A 193 16.17 7.46 -13.30
N LEU A 194 15.56 6.45 -12.68
CA LEU A 194 14.12 6.29 -12.71
C LEU A 194 13.58 7.63 -12.25
N ALA A 195 12.85 8.33 -13.12
CA ALA A 195 12.10 9.49 -12.69
C ALA A 195 11.00 8.97 -11.76
N TRP A 196 11.34 8.81 -10.47
CA TRP A 196 10.46 8.36 -9.40
C TRP A 196 9.44 9.47 -9.12
N ARG A 197 8.56 9.74 -10.08
CA ARG A 197 7.38 10.58 -9.84
C ARG A 197 6.49 9.81 -8.87
N GLY A 198 5.78 10.52 -7.99
CA GLY A 198 4.86 9.94 -6.99
C GLY A 198 4.00 8.74 -7.45
N PRO A 199 3.49 8.71 -8.70
CA PRO A 199 2.75 7.55 -9.22
C PRO A 199 3.52 6.22 -9.29
N VAL A 200 4.85 6.26 -9.49
CA VAL A 200 5.70 5.05 -9.59
C VAL A 200 5.95 4.46 -8.21
N MET A 201 6.23 5.29 -7.20
CA MET A 201 6.37 4.85 -5.81
C MET A 201 5.09 4.26 -5.24
N HIS A 202 3.95 4.92 -5.50
CA HIS A 202 2.66 4.40 -5.08
C HIS A 202 2.35 3.04 -5.75
N LYS A 203 2.71 2.84 -7.03
CA LYS A 203 2.54 1.55 -7.71
C LYS A 203 3.41 0.44 -7.12
N ILE A 204 4.60 0.74 -6.61
CA ILE A 204 5.53 -0.26 -6.07
C ILE A 204 5.15 -0.69 -4.63
N LEU A 205 4.59 0.22 -3.83
CA LEU A 205 4.22 -0.06 -2.44
C LEU A 205 2.78 -0.54 -2.24
N THR A 206 1.90 -0.33 -3.23
CA THR A 206 0.44 -0.44 -3.02
C THR A 206 -0.25 -1.47 -3.92
N ARG A 207 0.42 -2.00 -4.95
CA ARG A 207 -0.19 -3.02 -5.82
C ARG A 207 0.06 -4.44 -5.32
#